data_AF-A0A1G5WN42-F1
#
_entry.id   AF-A0A1G5WN42-F1
#
_cell.length_a   1.000
_cell.length_b   1.000
_cell.length_c   1.000
_cell.angle_alpha   90.00
_cell.angle_beta   90.00
_cell.angle_gamma   90.00
#
_symmetry.space_group_name_H-M   'P 1'
#
loop_
_entity.id
_entity.type
_entity.pdbx_description
1 polymer ?
#
loop_
_entity_poly.entity_id
_entity_poly.type
_entity_poly.pdbx_seq_one_letter_code
_entity_poly.pdbx_strand_id
1 'polypeptide(L)'
;MRIRYHQPIPNFFKIENPINPLNSISDDVLNELNQLINEKDFFNASFSRLSEEFKNEWGIDWDNIIILKYKMSDDILTMEPSREKCVLEDKEFQEFGKKAFEIADYLRQKGFRADLIHPLDDAVSLRAIAMQSNDCIITRSNMCMFKEALNVGFFMIETSIENLPFKSENDMQWVEDFCSACGVCVDRCPENAFDEEGKFQRKLCTAHKEGCSKCVLLCPFYKRGYDKVKKRYERKQGVL
;
A
#
# COMPACT_ATOMS: atom_id res chain seq x y z
N MET A 1 6.26 -11.29 -25.42
CA MET A 1 5.10 -11.22 -24.51
C MET A 1 5.57 -10.53 -23.23
N ARG A 2 5.05 -9.35 -22.87
CA ARG A 2 5.44 -8.67 -21.62
C ARG A 2 4.88 -9.53 -20.48
N ILE A 3 5.75 -10.25 -19.76
CA ILE A 3 5.37 -10.95 -18.54
C ILE A 3 4.89 -9.86 -17.57
N ARG A 4 3.59 -9.84 -17.26
CA ARG A 4 3.08 -9.04 -16.16
C ARG A 4 3.46 -9.78 -14.88
N TYR A 5 4.11 -9.05 -13.97
CA TYR A 5 4.55 -9.53 -12.66
C TYR A 5 3.42 -10.25 -11.91
N HIS A 6 2.27 -9.58 -11.83
CA HIS A 6 1.04 -10.14 -11.31
C HIS A 6 0.05 -10.45 -12.43
N GLN A 7 -0.70 -11.54 -12.27
CA GLN A 7 -1.87 -11.79 -13.10
C GLN A 7 -3.02 -10.85 -12.68
N PRO A 8 -3.90 -10.44 -13.62
CA PRO A 8 -5.15 -9.76 -13.26
C PRO A 8 -5.92 -10.58 -12.23
N ILE A 9 -6.44 -9.91 -11.20
CA ILE A 9 -7.18 -10.58 -10.15
C ILE A 9 -8.58 -10.87 -10.68
N PRO A 10 -9.05 -12.13 -10.64
CA PRO A 10 -10.43 -12.43 -10.98
C PRO A 10 -11.41 -11.67 -10.09
N ASN A 11 -12.58 -11.35 -10.64
CA ASN A 11 -13.65 -10.81 -9.81
C ASN A 11 -14.18 -11.92 -8.88
N PHE A 12 -14.09 -11.71 -7.57
CA PHE A 12 -14.55 -12.66 -6.55
C PHE A 12 -15.78 -12.17 -5.76
N PHE A 13 -16.42 -11.07 -6.16
CA PHE A 13 -17.64 -10.57 -5.51
C PHE A 13 -18.74 -11.63 -5.51
N LYS A 14 -19.39 -11.80 -4.36
CA LYS A 14 -20.57 -12.66 -4.18
C LYS A 14 -21.82 -11.87 -3.83
N ILE A 15 -21.65 -10.62 -3.40
CA ILE A 15 -22.71 -9.74 -2.96
C ILE A 15 -22.71 -8.53 -3.90
N GLU A 16 -23.85 -8.18 -4.45
CA GLU A 16 -23.98 -6.97 -5.27
C GLU A 16 -23.97 -5.71 -4.39
N ASN A 17 -23.59 -4.58 -4.97
CA ASN A 17 -23.71 -3.31 -4.28
C ASN A 17 -25.19 -3.01 -3.95
N PRO A 18 -25.48 -2.40 -2.80
CA PRO A 18 -26.83 -1.98 -2.46
C PRO A 18 -27.31 -0.87 -3.41
N ILE A 19 -28.60 -0.91 -3.78
CA ILE A 19 -29.22 0.11 -4.64
C ILE A 19 -29.17 1.49 -3.96
N ASN A 20 -29.35 1.54 -2.63
CA ASN A 20 -29.27 2.75 -1.83
C ASN A 20 -28.22 2.55 -0.72
N PRO A 21 -26.94 2.87 -1.00
CA PRO A 21 -25.86 2.70 -0.03
C PRO A 21 -26.06 3.58 1.22
N LEU A 22 -25.68 3.04 2.36
CA LEU A 22 -25.48 3.81 3.59
C LEU A 22 -24.18 4.62 3.49
N ASN A 23 -24.14 5.77 4.17
CA ASN A 23 -22.94 6.64 4.20
C ASN A 23 -22.33 6.78 5.60
N SER A 24 -23.00 6.28 6.65
CA SER A 24 -22.49 6.34 8.02
C SER A 24 -22.32 4.94 8.58
N ILE A 25 -21.09 4.60 8.99
CA ILE A 25 -20.79 3.37 9.72
C ILE A 25 -20.98 3.59 11.23
N SER A 26 -21.53 2.61 11.94
CA SER A 26 -21.58 2.63 13.40
C SER A 26 -20.27 2.10 13.99
N ASP A 27 -19.97 2.45 15.25
CA ASP A 27 -18.79 1.94 15.95
C ASP A 27 -18.78 0.40 16.01
N ASP A 28 -19.95 -0.23 16.20
CA ASP A 28 -20.08 -1.69 16.21
C ASP A 28 -19.66 -2.31 14.88
N VAL A 29 -20.14 -1.78 13.76
CA VAL A 29 -19.80 -2.31 12.42
C VAL A 29 -18.34 -1.99 12.07
N LEU A 30 -17.81 -0.85 12.51
CA LEU A 30 -16.38 -0.54 12.34
C LEU A 30 -15.49 -1.49 13.15
N ASN A 31 -15.90 -1.86 14.37
CA ASN A 31 -15.20 -2.84 15.19
C ASN A 31 -15.25 -4.24 14.57
N GLU A 32 -16.41 -4.68 14.07
CA GLU A 32 -16.53 -5.92 13.31
C GLU A 32 -15.66 -5.92 12.04
N LEU A 33 -15.62 -4.80 11.30
CA LEU A 33 -14.75 -4.64 10.14
C LEU A 33 -13.27 -4.82 10.53
N ASN A 34 -12.82 -4.17 11.59
CA ASN A 34 -11.44 -4.29 12.07
C ASN A 34 -11.10 -5.72 12.52
N GLN A 35 -12.05 -6.43 13.14
CA GLN A 35 -11.89 -7.84 13.48
C GLN A 35 -11.74 -8.69 12.21
N LEU A 36 -12.62 -8.50 11.23
CA LEU A 36 -12.58 -9.22 9.95
C LEU A 36 -11.26 -8.96 9.20
N ILE A 37 -10.77 -7.72 9.17
CA ILE A 37 -9.48 -7.36 8.56
C ILE A 37 -8.35 -8.20 9.17
N ASN A 38 -8.30 -8.28 10.51
CA ASN A 38 -7.30 -9.08 11.22
C ASN A 38 -7.46 -10.59 10.97
N GLU A 39 -8.71 -11.11 10.96
CA GLU A 39 -9.01 -12.51 10.65
C GLU A 39 -8.60 -12.90 9.22
N LYS A 40 -8.49 -11.92 8.31
CA LYS A 40 -8.05 -12.07 6.93
C LYS A 40 -6.55 -11.77 6.74
N ASP A 41 -5.77 -11.80 7.82
CA ASP A 41 -4.32 -11.59 7.84
C ASP A 41 -3.86 -10.22 7.31
N PHE A 42 -4.77 -9.26 7.14
CA PHE A 42 -4.41 -7.86 6.99
C PHE A 42 -4.10 -7.33 8.38
N PHE A 43 -2.90 -6.79 8.57
CA PHE A 43 -2.47 -6.40 9.92
C PHE A 43 -3.09 -5.08 10.39
N ASN A 44 -3.54 -4.24 9.45
CA ASN A 44 -4.21 -2.97 9.74
C ASN A 44 -4.88 -2.39 8.48
N ALA A 45 -5.71 -1.37 8.65
CA ALA A 45 -6.22 -0.54 7.56
C ALA A 45 -5.94 0.95 7.78
N SER A 46 -5.77 1.68 6.69
CA SER A 46 -5.72 3.15 6.68
C SER A 46 -6.92 3.67 5.89
N PHE A 47 -7.35 4.90 6.18
CA PHE A 47 -8.50 5.51 5.52
C PHE A 47 -8.05 6.77 4.79
N SER A 48 -8.47 6.90 3.53
CA SER A 48 -8.14 8.04 2.69
C SER A 48 -9.41 8.73 2.24
N ARG A 49 -9.48 10.04 2.43
CA ARG A 49 -10.47 10.89 1.79
C ARG A 49 -9.78 11.66 0.68
N LEU A 50 -10.20 11.44 -0.56
CA LEU A 50 -9.61 12.11 -1.69
C LEU A 50 -10.00 13.59 -1.71
N SER A 51 -9.02 14.44 -2.00
CA SER A 51 -9.28 15.85 -2.30
C SER A 51 -9.96 16.01 -3.66
N GLU A 52 -10.77 17.07 -3.80
CA GLU A 52 -11.38 17.44 -5.10
C GLU A 52 -10.33 17.68 -6.18
N GLU A 53 -9.18 18.27 -5.83
CA GLU A 53 -8.06 18.47 -6.75
C GLU A 53 -7.56 17.13 -7.30
N PHE A 54 -7.31 16.16 -6.42
CA PHE A 54 -6.89 14.82 -6.83
C PHE A 54 -7.95 14.11 -7.69
N LYS A 55 -9.22 14.17 -7.28
CA LYS A 55 -10.31 13.58 -8.08
C LYS A 55 -10.39 14.16 -9.49
N ASN A 56 -10.28 15.48 -9.61
CA ASN A 56 -10.29 16.18 -10.89
C ASN A 56 -9.06 15.86 -11.76
N GLU A 57 -7.87 15.79 -11.17
CA GLU A 57 -6.63 15.44 -11.87
C GLU A 57 -6.71 14.05 -12.51
N TRP A 58 -7.30 13.09 -11.78
CA TRP A 58 -7.32 11.68 -12.17
C TRP A 58 -8.65 11.21 -12.79
N GLY A 59 -9.64 12.09 -12.89
CA GLY A 59 -10.96 11.76 -13.46
C GLY A 59 -11.75 10.73 -12.63
N ILE A 60 -11.69 10.88 -11.31
CA ILE A 60 -12.26 9.96 -10.31
C ILE A 60 -13.55 10.53 -9.73
N ASP A 61 -14.55 9.68 -9.49
CA ASP A 61 -15.86 10.05 -8.94
C ASP A 61 -16.16 9.44 -7.56
N TRP A 62 -15.15 8.89 -6.88
CA TRP A 62 -15.25 8.29 -5.55
C TRP A 62 -14.44 9.08 -4.51
N ASP A 63 -14.95 9.13 -3.28
CA ASP A 63 -14.43 10.01 -2.23
C ASP A 63 -13.55 9.29 -1.20
N ASN A 64 -14.02 8.14 -0.70
CA ASN A 64 -13.45 7.52 0.49
C ASN A 64 -12.92 6.13 0.18
N ILE A 65 -11.69 5.87 0.63
CA ILE A 65 -10.96 4.62 0.41
C ILE A 65 -10.57 3.97 1.72
N ILE A 66 -10.78 2.67 1.80
CA ILE A 66 -10.20 1.78 2.81
C ILE A 66 -8.96 1.12 2.20
N ILE A 67 -7.80 1.30 2.82
CA ILE A 67 -6.53 0.73 2.40
C ILE A 67 -6.22 -0.45 3.31
N LEU A 68 -6.39 -1.67 2.80
CA LEU A 68 -6.09 -2.91 3.51
C LEU A 68 -4.60 -3.23 3.38
N LYS A 69 -3.89 -3.34 4.51
CA LYS A 69 -2.44 -3.50 4.53
C LYS A 69 -2.06 -4.91 4.97
N TYR A 70 -1.24 -5.58 4.17
CA TYR A 70 -0.66 -6.88 4.51
C TYR A 70 0.86 -6.82 4.45
N LYS A 71 1.51 -7.61 5.30
CA LYS A 71 2.96 -7.69 5.30
C LYS A 71 3.36 -8.72 4.24
N MET A 72 4.16 -8.29 3.28
CA MET A 72 4.73 -9.21 2.28
C MET A 72 5.61 -10.24 2.98
N SER A 73 5.54 -11.51 2.56
CA SER A 73 6.32 -12.59 3.16
C SER A 73 7.82 -12.31 3.14
N ASP A 74 8.44 -12.34 4.33
CA ASP A 74 9.88 -12.16 4.49
C ASP A 74 10.66 -13.31 3.81
N ASP A 75 10.11 -14.53 3.81
CA ASP A 75 10.71 -15.69 3.14
C ASP A 75 10.77 -15.47 1.63
N ILE A 76 9.68 -14.99 1.03
CA ILE A 76 9.64 -14.70 -0.41
C ILE A 76 10.56 -13.52 -0.72
N LEU A 77 10.48 -12.43 0.06
CA LEU A 77 11.28 -11.23 -0.17
C LEU A 77 12.79 -11.50 -0.14
N THR A 78 13.25 -12.39 0.72
CA THR A 78 14.67 -12.72 0.88
C THR A 78 15.20 -13.71 -0.14
N MET A 79 14.34 -14.34 -0.95
CA MET A 79 14.76 -15.15 -2.09
C MET A 79 15.55 -14.32 -3.10
N GLU A 80 16.52 -14.96 -3.74
CA GLU A 80 17.20 -14.37 -4.90
C GLU A 80 16.21 -14.15 -6.06
N PRO A 81 16.42 -13.08 -6.86
CA PRO A 81 15.57 -12.80 -8.02
C PRO A 81 15.49 -14.02 -8.95
N SER A 82 14.26 -14.46 -9.23
CA SER A 82 14.01 -15.67 -10.01
C SER A 82 12.56 -15.72 -10.48
N ARG A 83 12.30 -16.54 -11.51
CA ARG A 83 10.94 -16.81 -11.97
C ARG A 83 10.08 -17.45 -10.88
N GLU A 84 10.67 -18.33 -10.06
CA GLU A 84 9.98 -18.97 -8.95
C GLU A 84 9.52 -17.94 -7.92
N LYS A 85 10.40 -17.02 -7.54
CA LYS A 85 10.04 -15.90 -6.65
C LYS A 85 8.85 -15.10 -7.19
N CYS A 86 8.88 -14.69 -8.46
CA CYS A 86 7.74 -13.97 -9.06
C CYS A 86 6.42 -14.75 -8.96
N VAL A 87 6.45 -16.08 -9.15
CA VAL A 87 5.26 -16.93 -9.04
C VAL A 87 4.75 -16.98 -7.59
N LEU A 88 5.64 -17.01 -6.61
CA LEU A 88 5.26 -17.00 -5.19
C LEU A 88 4.69 -15.64 -4.78
N GLU A 89 5.31 -14.54 -5.22
CA GLU A 89 4.82 -13.18 -4.98
C GLU A 89 3.43 -12.97 -5.61
N ASP A 90 3.21 -13.48 -6.83
CA ASP A 90 1.88 -13.44 -7.45
C ASP A 90 0.86 -14.30 -6.70
N LYS A 91 1.22 -15.51 -6.26
CA LYS A 91 0.31 -16.34 -5.45
C LYS A 91 -0.11 -15.65 -4.15
N GLU A 92 0.84 -15.06 -3.42
CA GLU A 92 0.55 -14.28 -2.21
C GLU A 92 -0.41 -13.12 -2.54
N PHE A 93 -0.11 -12.36 -3.60
CA PHE A 93 -0.95 -11.26 -4.06
C PHE A 93 -2.38 -11.72 -4.43
N GLN A 94 -2.54 -12.83 -5.16
CA GLN A 94 -3.87 -13.38 -5.50
C GLN A 94 -4.64 -13.82 -4.25
N GLU A 95 -3.95 -14.40 -3.26
CA GLU A 95 -4.56 -14.81 -2.00
C GLU A 95 -5.12 -13.61 -1.24
N PHE A 96 -4.32 -12.55 -1.05
CA PHE A 96 -4.79 -11.33 -0.40
C PHE A 96 -5.86 -10.61 -1.22
N GLY A 97 -5.77 -10.65 -2.56
CA GLY A 97 -6.82 -10.13 -3.44
C GLY A 97 -8.17 -10.77 -3.16
N LYS A 98 -8.23 -12.10 -3.09
CA LYS A 98 -9.46 -12.82 -2.72
C LYS A 98 -9.97 -12.41 -1.33
N LYS A 99 -9.09 -12.28 -0.34
CA LYS A 99 -9.47 -11.84 1.02
C LYS A 99 -10.02 -10.41 1.03
N ALA A 100 -9.49 -9.51 0.19
CA ALA A 100 -10.00 -8.15 0.03
C ALA A 100 -11.43 -8.12 -0.54
N PHE A 101 -11.75 -8.99 -1.50
CA PHE A 101 -13.13 -9.16 -1.98
C PHE A 101 -14.08 -9.62 -0.87
N GLU A 102 -13.64 -10.53 0.01
CA GLU A 102 -14.46 -10.99 1.14
C GLU A 102 -14.76 -9.85 2.13
N ILE A 103 -13.80 -8.94 2.35
CA ILE A 103 -14.02 -7.74 3.18
C ILE A 103 -14.98 -6.76 2.49
N ALA A 104 -14.84 -6.56 1.18
CA ALA A 104 -15.75 -5.70 0.43
C ALA A 104 -17.19 -6.28 0.40
N ASP A 105 -17.35 -7.60 0.22
CA ASP A 105 -18.64 -8.28 0.31
C ASP A 105 -19.28 -8.10 1.70
N TYR A 106 -18.49 -8.15 2.78
CA TYR A 106 -18.99 -7.86 4.12
C TYR A 106 -19.57 -6.44 4.23
N LEU A 107 -18.87 -5.42 3.69
CA LEU A 107 -19.38 -4.05 3.66
C LEU A 107 -20.68 -3.93 2.85
N ARG A 108 -20.76 -4.62 1.70
CA ARG A 108 -21.99 -4.69 0.89
C ARG A 108 -23.15 -5.33 1.65
N GLN A 109 -22.90 -6.41 2.39
CA GLN A 109 -23.91 -7.04 3.25
C GLN A 109 -24.42 -6.11 4.35
N LYS A 110 -23.56 -5.21 4.85
CA LYS A 110 -23.93 -4.19 5.83
C LYS A 110 -24.59 -2.96 5.21
N GLY A 111 -24.79 -2.95 3.89
CA GLY A 111 -25.52 -1.89 3.18
C GLY A 111 -24.64 -0.74 2.67
N PHE A 112 -23.31 -0.90 2.63
CA PHE A 112 -22.40 0.09 2.05
C PHE A 112 -22.07 -0.25 0.59
N ARG A 113 -21.81 0.77 -0.25
CA ARG A 113 -21.10 0.54 -1.50
C ARG A 113 -19.66 0.20 -1.16
N ALA A 114 -19.12 -0.84 -1.78
CA ALA A 114 -17.74 -1.24 -1.59
C ALA A 114 -17.21 -1.90 -2.87
N ASP A 115 -16.32 -1.24 -3.60
CA ASP A 115 -15.73 -1.77 -4.82
C ASP A 115 -14.20 -1.82 -4.69
N LEU A 116 -13.61 -2.92 -5.16
CA LEU A 116 -12.16 -3.08 -5.13
C LEU A 116 -11.56 -2.28 -6.29
N ILE A 117 -10.64 -1.37 -5.99
CA ILE A 117 -9.82 -0.73 -7.02
C ILE A 117 -8.84 -1.79 -7.53
N HIS A 118 -8.95 -2.14 -8.82
CA HIS A 118 -8.13 -3.19 -9.40
C HIS A 118 -6.64 -2.79 -9.35
N PRO A 119 -5.75 -3.50 -8.62
CA PRO A 119 -4.40 -2.97 -8.36
C PRO A 119 -3.47 -2.90 -9.57
N LEU A 120 -3.85 -3.54 -10.68
CA LEU A 120 -3.15 -3.46 -11.97
C LEU A 120 -3.82 -2.52 -12.96
N ASP A 121 -4.83 -1.76 -12.52
CA ASP A 121 -5.35 -0.65 -13.30
C ASP A 121 -4.37 0.53 -13.17
N ASP A 122 -3.80 0.94 -14.30
CA ASP A 122 -2.84 2.05 -14.36
C ASP A 122 -3.57 3.41 -14.54
N ALA A 123 -4.91 3.46 -14.47
CA ALA A 123 -5.69 4.69 -14.58
C ALA A 123 -5.42 5.69 -13.44
N VAL A 124 -5.12 5.20 -12.24
CA VAL A 124 -4.76 6.02 -11.07
C VAL A 124 -3.56 5.44 -10.33
N SER A 125 -2.72 6.31 -9.77
CA SER A 125 -1.64 5.87 -8.90
C SER A 125 -2.15 5.46 -7.51
N LEU A 126 -2.16 4.16 -7.21
CA LEU A 126 -2.51 3.67 -5.86
C LEU A 126 -1.59 4.23 -4.78
N ARG A 127 -0.32 4.50 -5.10
CA ARG A 127 0.61 5.14 -4.16
C ARG A 127 0.19 6.57 -3.83
N ALA A 128 -0.33 7.30 -4.82
CA ALA A 128 -0.82 8.65 -4.60
C ALA A 128 -2.11 8.66 -3.78
N ILE A 129 -3.01 7.69 -3.98
CA ILE A 129 -4.19 7.48 -3.10
C ILE A 129 -3.72 7.20 -1.66
N ALA A 130 -2.70 6.35 -1.48
CA ALA A 130 -2.18 6.02 -0.16
C ALA A 130 -1.60 7.25 0.54
N MET A 131 -0.93 8.15 -0.17
CA MET A 131 -0.43 9.42 0.38
C MET A 131 -1.54 10.33 0.93
N GLN A 132 -2.72 10.34 0.29
CA GLN A 132 -3.89 11.12 0.75
C GLN A 132 -4.45 10.63 2.12
N SER A 133 -4.07 9.43 2.58
CA SER A 133 -4.49 8.91 3.90
C SER A 133 -3.78 9.55 5.09
N ASN A 134 -2.71 10.33 4.85
CA ASN A 134 -1.80 10.83 5.88
C ASN A 134 -1.13 9.73 6.73
N ASP A 135 -1.24 8.46 6.34
CA ASP A 135 -0.69 7.31 7.06
C ASP A 135 0.41 6.58 6.27
N CYS A 136 0.72 7.09 5.08
CA CYS A 136 1.74 6.57 4.18
C CYS A 136 2.75 7.66 3.81
N ILE A 137 4.00 7.28 3.54
CA ILE A 137 5.00 8.12 2.89
C ILE A 137 5.65 7.35 1.74
N ILE A 138 5.85 7.99 0.60
CA ILE A 138 6.59 7.38 -0.51
C ILE A 138 8.08 7.59 -0.22
N THR A 139 8.77 6.49 0.05
CA THR A 139 10.22 6.50 0.32
C THR A 139 11.02 6.72 -0.96
N ARG A 140 12.32 7.05 -0.82
CA ARG A 140 13.24 7.21 -1.98
C ARG A 140 13.33 5.98 -2.88
N SER A 141 13.07 4.78 -2.36
CA SER A 141 12.97 3.55 -3.18
C SER A 141 11.67 3.44 -3.98
N ASN A 142 10.84 4.49 -4.01
CA ASN A 142 9.52 4.52 -4.65
C ASN A 142 8.53 3.47 -4.09
N MET A 143 8.69 3.13 -2.82
CA MET A 143 7.83 2.23 -2.06
C MET A 143 7.00 3.03 -1.07
N CYS A 144 5.71 2.70 -0.96
CA CYS A 144 4.88 3.17 0.15
C CYS A 144 5.38 2.54 1.44
N MET A 145 5.64 3.39 2.43
CA MET A 145 5.97 2.95 3.79
C MET A 145 4.86 3.42 4.73
N PHE A 146 4.46 2.50 5.60
CA PHE A 146 3.63 2.77 6.75
C PHE A 146 4.49 2.61 8.01
N LYS A 147 4.02 3.10 9.16
CA LYS A 147 4.80 2.97 10.41
C LYS A 147 5.08 1.51 10.79
N GLU A 148 4.16 0.63 10.45
CA GLU A 148 4.24 -0.79 10.75
C GLU A 148 5.37 -1.47 9.97
N ALA A 149 5.56 -1.12 8.68
CA ALA A 149 6.59 -1.73 7.85
C ALA A 149 6.84 -0.98 6.52
N LEU A 150 8.00 -1.24 5.92
CA LEU A 150 8.30 -0.90 4.53
C LEU A 150 7.81 -1.97 3.55
N ASN A 151 7.86 -3.25 3.93
CA ASN A 151 7.42 -4.37 3.11
C ASN A 151 5.92 -4.60 3.21
N VAL A 152 5.15 -3.59 2.83
CA VAL A 152 3.69 -3.60 2.87
C VAL A 152 3.15 -3.71 1.45
N GLY A 153 2.38 -4.76 1.19
CA GLY A 153 1.44 -4.80 0.09
C GLY A 153 0.09 -4.25 0.55
N PHE A 154 -0.70 -3.71 -0.37
CA PHE A 154 -2.02 -3.19 -0.02
C PHE A 154 -3.05 -3.36 -1.13
N PHE A 155 -4.30 -3.46 -0.69
CA PHE A 155 -5.51 -3.45 -1.51
C PHE A 155 -6.37 -2.25 -1.14
N MET A 156 -7.13 -1.72 -2.09
CA MET A 156 -7.94 -0.53 -1.87
C MET A 156 -9.40 -0.81 -2.21
N ILE A 157 -10.29 -0.46 -1.28
CA ILE A 157 -11.74 -0.53 -1.45
C ILE A 157 -12.27 0.89 -1.48
N GLU A 158 -12.86 1.32 -2.60
CA GLU A 158 -13.70 2.51 -2.61
C GLU A 158 -15.01 2.24 -1.87
N THR A 159 -15.50 3.22 -1.13
CA THR A 159 -16.71 3.02 -0.32
C THR A 159 -17.54 4.29 -0.19
N SER A 160 -18.84 4.09 0.06
CA SER A 160 -19.79 5.17 0.39
C SER A 160 -19.64 5.70 1.82
N ILE A 161 -18.84 5.08 2.69
CA ILE A 161 -18.73 5.48 4.10
C ILE A 161 -17.98 6.82 4.24
N GLU A 162 -18.65 7.81 4.82
CA GLU A 162 -18.15 9.18 4.99
C GLU A 162 -17.52 9.45 6.36
N ASN A 163 -17.85 8.67 7.40
CA ASN A 163 -17.40 8.92 8.78
C ASN A 163 -16.29 7.95 9.24
N LEU A 164 -15.42 7.49 8.34
CA LEU A 164 -14.23 6.70 8.69
C LEU A 164 -13.24 7.53 9.53
N PRO A 165 -12.39 6.90 10.36
CA PRO A 165 -11.44 7.62 11.21
C PRO A 165 -10.23 8.11 10.40
N PHE A 166 -10.45 9.14 9.58
CA PHE A 166 -9.41 9.76 8.76
C PHE A 166 -8.36 10.47 9.62
N LYS A 167 -7.11 10.38 9.22
CA LYS A 167 -6.00 11.09 9.87
C LYS A 167 -5.84 12.49 9.27
N SER A 168 -5.76 13.50 10.13
CA SER A 168 -5.69 14.91 9.70
C SER A 168 -4.31 15.31 9.19
N GLU A 169 -3.23 14.68 9.69
CA GLU A 169 -1.85 15.08 9.40
C GLU A 169 -0.93 13.88 9.24
N ASN A 170 0.06 14.01 8.37
CA ASN A 170 1.07 12.98 8.16
C ASN A 170 2.28 13.21 9.09
N ASP A 171 2.44 12.36 10.09
CA ASP A 171 3.53 12.44 11.07
C ASP A 171 4.80 11.66 10.66
N MET A 172 4.88 11.26 9.39
CA MET A 172 6.03 10.60 8.79
C MET A 172 6.80 11.49 7.81
N GLN A 173 6.46 12.78 7.67
CA GLN A 173 7.12 13.67 6.69
C GLN A 173 8.65 13.76 6.87
N TRP A 174 9.15 13.61 8.10
CA TRP A 174 10.59 13.54 8.39
C TRP A 174 11.34 12.41 7.65
N VAL A 175 10.61 11.41 7.14
CA VAL A 175 11.17 10.29 6.37
C VAL A 175 11.76 10.78 5.05
N GLU A 176 11.19 11.82 4.44
CA GLU A 176 11.73 12.42 3.21
C GLU A 176 13.14 12.99 3.46
N ASP A 177 13.29 13.78 4.53
CA ASP A 177 14.57 14.32 4.97
C ASP A 177 15.57 13.20 5.27
N PHE A 178 15.15 12.16 5.99
CA PHE A 178 15.98 10.99 6.26
C PHE A 178 16.43 10.30 4.96
N CYS A 179 15.52 10.11 4.02
CA CYS A 179 15.77 9.47 2.73
C CYS A 179 16.72 10.29 1.84
N SER A 180 16.67 11.62 1.92
CA SER A 180 17.57 12.52 1.18
C SER A 180 19.03 12.28 1.55
N ALA A 181 19.31 12.04 2.84
CA ALA A 181 20.66 11.78 3.36
C ALA A 181 21.08 10.30 3.32
N CYS A 182 20.12 9.36 3.33
CA CYS A 182 20.42 7.92 3.43
C CYS A 182 20.93 7.30 2.12
N GLY A 183 20.19 7.47 1.01
CA GLY A 183 20.61 7.05 -0.33
C GLY A 183 20.82 5.54 -0.59
N VAL A 184 20.79 4.65 0.42
CA VAL A 184 21.23 3.25 0.26
C VAL A 184 20.53 2.46 -0.85
N CYS A 185 19.26 2.75 -1.13
CA CYS A 185 18.52 2.10 -2.21
C CYS A 185 19.02 2.48 -3.60
N VAL A 186 19.53 3.71 -3.74
CA VAL A 186 20.16 4.24 -4.96
C VAL A 186 21.53 3.59 -5.11
N ASP A 187 22.39 3.73 -4.10
CA ASP A 187 23.78 3.26 -4.12
C ASP A 187 23.94 1.75 -4.33
N ARG A 188 22.93 0.97 -3.93
CA ARG A 188 22.97 -0.50 -3.94
C ARG A 188 22.00 -1.11 -4.94
N CYS A 189 21.42 -0.31 -5.84
CA CYS A 189 20.57 -0.84 -6.89
C CYS A 189 21.41 -1.63 -7.90
N PRO A 190 21.16 -2.93 -8.11
CA PRO A 190 21.94 -3.73 -9.06
C PRO A 190 21.80 -3.25 -10.51
N GLU A 191 20.66 -2.66 -10.85
CA GLU A 191 20.32 -2.24 -12.21
C GLU A 191 20.48 -0.72 -12.44
N ASN A 192 21.04 0.01 -11.46
CA ASN A 192 21.10 1.47 -11.50
C ASN A 192 19.75 2.11 -11.88
N ALA A 193 18.66 1.64 -11.27
CA ALA A 193 17.30 2.04 -11.59
C ALA A 193 16.91 3.41 -11.00
N PHE A 194 17.89 4.29 -10.80
CA PHE A 194 17.73 5.65 -10.31
C PHE A 194 18.61 6.56 -11.18
N ASP A 195 18.10 7.73 -11.56
CA ASP A 195 18.90 8.71 -12.30
C ASP A 195 19.84 9.50 -11.38
N GLU A 196 20.55 10.48 -11.94
CA GLU A 196 21.54 11.31 -11.23
C GLU A 196 20.92 12.14 -10.09
N GLU A 197 19.61 12.45 -10.18
CA GLU A 197 18.86 13.14 -9.13
C GLU A 197 18.31 12.15 -8.08
N GLY A 198 18.51 10.84 -8.29
CA GLY A 198 18.02 9.77 -7.44
C GLY A 198 16.54 9.44 -7.65
N LYS A 199 15.96 9.82 -8.78
CA LYS A 199 14.57 9.53 -9.14
C LYS A 199 14.47 8.15 -9.80
N PHE A 200 13.47 7.39 -9.37
CA PHE A 200 13.28 5.99 -9.76
C PHE A 200 12.89 5.83 -11.24
N GLN A 201 13.61 4.94 -11.93
CA GLN A 201 13.47 4.62 -13.35
C GLN A 201 12.85 3.23 -13.53
N ARG A 202 11.50 3.18 -13.61
CA ARG A 202 10.71 1.92 -13.71
C ARG A 202 11.19 0.97 -14.80
N LYS A 203 11.72 1.48 -15.91
CA LYS A 203 12.16 0.66 -17.07
C LYS A 203 13.38 -0.21 -16.76
N LEU A 204 14.27 0.29 -15.88
CA LEU A 204 15.51 -0.37 -15.48
C LEU A 204 15.28 -1.35 -14.32
N CYS A 205 14.32 -1.06 -13.43
CA CYS A 205 14.03 -1.92 -12.29
C CYS A 205 13.54 -3.32 -12.71
N THR A 206 14.13 -4.35 -12.11
CA THR A 206 13.78 -5.76 -12.33
C THR A 206 12.80 -6.31 -11.28
N ALA A 207 12.32 -5.51 -10.32
CA ALA A 207 11.34 -5.95 -9.32
C ALA A 207 10.12 -6.64 -9.96
N HIS A 208 9.54 -6.02 -10.98
CA HIS A 208 8.37 -6.55 -11.69
C HIS A 208 8.69 -7.58 -12.78
N LYS A 209 9.95 -7.95 -12.97
CA LYS A 209 10.36 -8.94 -13.99
C LYS A 209 10.95 -10.20 -13.36
N GLU A 210 11.68 -10.01 -12.27
CA GLU A 210 12.52 -11.03 -11.63
C GLU A 210 12.33 -11.06 -10.10
N GLY A 211 11.46 -10.24 -9.51
CA GLY A 211 11.24 -10.22 -8.06
C GLY A 211 12.40 -9.57 -7.30
N CYS A 212 13.13 -8.64 -7.91
CA CYS A 212 14.17 -7.91 -7.20
C CYS A 212 13.59 -7.12 -6.00
N SER A 213 14.09 -7.41 -4.80
CA SER A 213 13.69 -6.80 -3.53
C SER A 213 14.84 -6.08 -2.82
N LYS A 214 15.99 -5.90 -3.50
CA LYS A 214 17.25 -5.46 -2.87
C LYS A 214 17.14 -4.13 -2.13
N CYS A 215 16.42 -3.16 -2.71
CA CYS A 215 16.21 -1.85 -2.11
C CYS A 215 15.42 -1.93 -0.78
N VAL A 216 14.42 -2.83 -0.70
CA VAL A 216 13.65 -3.10 0.52
C VAL A 216 14.55 -3.77 1.55
N LEU A 217 15.22 -4.86 1.17
CA LEU A 217 16.06 -5.66 2.09
C LEU A 217 17.21 -4.85 2.71
N LEU A 218 17.73 -3.84 2.02
CA LEU A 218 18.82 -2.98 2.50
C LEU A 218 18.34 -1.75 3.27
N CYS A 219 17.06 -1.39 3.18
CA CYS A 219 16.53 -0.19 3.78
C CYS A 219 16.60 -0.24 5.32
N PRO A 220 17.02 0.85 6.00
CA PRO A 220 17.01 0.91 7.46
C PRO A 220 15.64 0.66 8.08
N PHE A 221 14.56 1.10 7.41
CA PHE A 221 13.19 0.90 7.88
C PHE A 221 12.79 -0.58 7.88
N TYR A 222 13.22 -1.35 6.89
CA TYR A 222 13.03 -2.81 6.88
C TYR A 222 13.90 -3.49 7.95
N LYS A 223 15.21 -3.18 7.98
CA LYS A 223 16.16 -3.87 8.86
C LYS A 223 15.98 -3.56 10.35
N ARG A 224 15.51 -2.37 10.70
CA ARG A 224 15.49 -1.88 12.08
C ARG A 224 14.10 -1.51 12.57
N GLY A 225 13.13 -1.33 11.68
CA GLY A 225 11.81 -0.81 12.01
C GLY A 225 11.77 0.71 12.16
N TYR A 226 10.58 1.28 11.99
CA TYR A 226 10.32 2.71 12.01
C TYR A 226 10.85 3.41 13.28
N ASP A 227 10.48 2.93 14.47
CA ASP A 227 10.80 3.60 15.73
C ASP A 227 12.31 3.72 16.00
N LYS A 228 13.08 2.67 15.67
CA LYS A 228 14.53 2.69 15.85
C LYS A 228 15.20 3.66 14.87
N VAL A 229 14.68 3.78 13.66
CA VAL A 229 15.18 4.76 12.68
C VAL A 229 14.82 6.17 13.11
N LYS A 230 13.57 6.41 13.51
CA LYS A 230 13.08 7.71 13.99
C LYS A 230 13.89 8.24 15.17
N LYS A 231 14.06 7.42 16.21
CA LYS A 231 14.87 7.77 17.39
C LYS A 231 16.31 8.14 17.03
N ARG A 232 16.91 7.46 16.05
CA ARG A 232 18.28 7.78 15.60
C ARG A 232 18.33 9.07 14.78
N TYR A 233 17.30 9.34 13.99
CA TYR A 233 17.15 10.58 13.24
C TYR A 233 17.03 11.78 14.19
N GLU A 234 16.10 11.73 15.14
CA GLU A 234 15.84 12.81 16.11
C GLU A 234 17.07 13.15 16.96
N ARG A 235 17.82 12.14 17.41
CA ARG A 235 19.11 12.33 18.11
C ARG A 235 20.15 13.07 17.26
N LYS A 236 20.18 12.81 15.95
CA LYS A 236 21.10 13.52 15.03
C LYS A 236 20.69 14.98 14.82
N GLN A 237 19.39 15.26 14.91
CA GLN A 237 18.84 16.61 14.77
C GLN A 237 18.90 17.42 16.08
N GLY A 238 19.36 16.83 17.19
CA GLY A 238 19.39 17.49 18.50
C GLY A 238 17.99 17.69 19.11
N VAL A 239 17.00 16.92 18.67
CA VAL A 239 15.60 16.98 19.14
C VAL A 239 15.36 15.99 20.30
N LEU A 240 16.29 15.05 20.52
CA LEU A 240 16.33 14.06 21.61
C LEU A 240 17.72 13.92 22.23
#